data_AF-A0A841EZX0-F1
#
_entry.id   AF-A0A841EZX0-F1
#
_cell.length_a   1.000
_cell.length_b   1.000
_cell.length_c   1.000
_cell.angle_alpha   90.00
_cell.angle_beta   90.00
_cell.angle_gamma   90.00
#
_symmetry.space_group_name_H-M   'P 1'
#
loop_
_entity.id
_entity.type
_entity.pdbx_description
1 polymer ?
#
loop_
_entity_poly.entity_id
_entity_poly.type
_entity_poly.pdbx_seq_one_letter_code
_entity_poly.pdbx_strand_id
1 'polypeptide(L)'
;MEYRGEVWATDQHADSETPDYPISGMYHEGTGERLVVTIGIMKDQLAEEVRRFLEGGLNDDLTNPVLNIYSDKPIISAKQANMVVDKIKKEIQRITSKNGIKVIDLFYAGPSHLALFFGHRSNTLPPIQCYERVSSNTYVATCKI
;
A
#
# COMPACT_ATOMS: atom_id res chain seq x y z
N MET A 1 3.89 -7.15 -17.62
CA MET A 1 5.29 -7.09 -17.13
C MET A 1 5.85 -8.50 -17.13
N GLU A 2 7.15 -8.67 -17.38
CA GLU A 2 7.81 -9.96 -17.20
C GLU A 2 8.21 -10.14 -15.73
N TYR A 3 7.84 -11.28 -15.14
CA TYR A 3 8.23 -11.64 -13.80
C TYR A 3 8.41 -13.16 -13.71
N ARG A 4 9.61 -13.61 -13.31
CA ARG A 4 9.98 -15.03 -13.21
C ARG A 4 9.71 -15.86 -14.49
N GLY A 5 9.86 -15.25 -15.67
CA GLY A 5 9.66 -15.92 -16.96
C GLY A 5 8.20 -15.98 -17.43
N GLU A 6 7.28 -15.35 -16.70
CA GLU A 6 5.87 -15.26 -17.07
C GLU A 6 5.46 -13.82 -17.38
N VAL A 7 4.45 -13.66 -18.24
CA VAL A 7 3.84 -12.36 -18.54
C VAL A 7 2.68 -12.11 -17.59
N TRP A 8 2.82 -11.09 -16.75
CA TRP A 8 1.78 -10.61 -15.84
C TRP A 8 1.05 -9.43 -16.47
N ALA A 9 -0.16 -9.66 -16.95
CA ALA A 9 -0.94 -8.69 -17.70
C ALA A 9 -2.04 -8.02 -16.84
N THR A 10 -2.23 -6.71 -17.01
CA THR A 10 -3.16 -5.92 -16.18
C THR A 10 -4.63 -6.08 -16.58
N ASP A 11 -4.90 -6.74 -17.71
CA ASP A 11 -6.21 -7.13 -18.23
C ASP A 11 -6.67 -8.52 -17.72
N GLN A 12 -5.80 -9.27 -17.05
CA GLN A 12 -6.15 -10.52 -16.39
C GLN A 12 -6.89 -10.25 -15.08
N HIS A 13 -8.19 -10.00 -15.19
CA HIS A 13 -9.08 -9.80 -14.05
C HIS A 13 -9.37 -11.12 -13.32
N ALA A 14 -9.66 -11.01 -12.02
CA ALA A 14 -10.11 -12.16 -11.23
C ALA A 14 -11.47 -12.67 -11.72
N ASP A 15 -11.64 -13.98 -11.65
CA ASP A 15 -12.83 -14.73 -11.99
C ASP A 15 -13.18 -15.72 -10.86
N SER A 16 -14.19 -16.57 -11.08
CA SER A 16 -14.64 -17.56 -10.10
C SER A 16 -13.59 -18.61 -9.72
N GLU A 17 -12.55 -18.80 -10.53
CA GLU A 17 -11.46 -19.75 -10.26
C GLU A 17 -10.27 -19.11 -9.55
N THR A 18 -10.25 -17.77 -9.47
CA THR A 18 -9.15 -17.04 -8.84
C THR A 18 -9.21 -17.26 -7.33
N PRO A 19 -8.17 -17.86 -6.70
CA PRO A 19 -8.16 -18.08 -5.27
C PRO A 19 -8.26 -16.75 -4.52
N ASP A 20 -9.10 -16.72 -3.48
CA ASP A 20 -9.20 -15.54 -2.62
C ASP A 20 -7.85 -15.22 -1.97
N TYR A 21 -7.66 -13.95 -1.64
CA TYR A 21 -6.46 -13.46 -0.99
C TYR A 21 -6.81 -12.65 0.25
N PRO A 22 -6.42 -13.12 1.46
CA PRO A 22 -6.71 -12.41 2.69
C PRO A 22 -5.81 -11.19 2.81
N ILE A 23 -6.41 -10.03 3.11
CA ILE A 23 -5.71 -8.85 3.62
C ILE A 23 -6.27 -8.51 4.99
N SER A 24 -5.39 -8.10 5.90
CA SER A 24 -5.77 -7.52 7.18
C SER A 24 -5.52 -6.02 7.11
N GLY A 25 -6.55 -5.24 7.47
CA GLY A 25 -6.47 -3.78 7.55
C GLY A 25 -6.62 -3.33 9.00
N MET A 26 -5.71 -2.48 9.48
CA MET A 26 -5.84 -1.79 10.75
C MET A 26 -5.78 -0.29 10.50
N TYR A 27 -6.84 0.40 10.89
CA TYR A 27 -6.96 1.85 10.73
C TYR A 27 -6.84 2.53 12.09
N HIS A 28 -5.97 3.53 12.17
CA HIS A 28 -5.82 4.42 13.30
C HIS A 28 -6.32 5.81 12.89
N GLU A 29 -7.27 6.33 13.64
CA GLU A 29 -7.80 7.67 13.42
C GLU A 29 -6.75 8.74 13.69
N GLY A 30 -6.85 9.83 12.94
CA GLY A 30 -6.04 11.02 13.07
C GLY A 30 -6.78 12.22 12.51
N THR A 31 -6.26 13.41 12.76
CA THR A 31 -6.87 14.69 12.38
C THR A 31 -6.14 15.41 11.26
N GLY A 32 -4.96 14.91 10.85
CA GLY A 32 -4.17 15.50 9.79
C GLY A 32 -4.74 15.25 8.38
N GLU A 33 -4.26 16.05 7.42
CA GLU A 33 -4.74 16.03 6.03
C GLU A 33 -4.02 14.99 5.16
N ARG A 34 -3.06 14.25 5.72
CA ARG A 34 -2.33 13.20 5.03
C ARG A 34 -2.75 11.83 5.58
N LEU A 35 -2.74 10.81 4.74
CA LEU A 35 -2.98 9.43 5.16
C LEU A 35 -1.68 8.64 5.01
N VAL A 36 -1.13 8.14 6.13
CA VAL A 36 -0.03 7.19 6.08
C VAL A 36 -0.61 5.82 5.72
N VAL A 37 -0.11 5.22 4.64
CA VAL A 37 -0.51 3.87 4.23
C VAL A 37 0.70 2.97 4.25
N THR A 38 0.62 1.88 5.01
CA THR A 38 1.61 0.81 4.95
C THR A 38 1.02 -0.42 4.26
N ILE A 39 1.76 -1.00 3.32
CA ILE A 39 1.37 -2.24 2.61
C ILE A 39 2.49 -3.25 2.75
N GLY A 40 2.31 -4.22 3.64
CA GLY A 40 3.24 -5.32 3.88
C GLY A 40 2.73 -6.64 3.31
N ILE A 41 3.35 -7.14 2.25
CA ILE A 41 3.06 -8.46 1.69
C ILE A 41 4.22 -9.40 2.02
N MET A 42 3.95 -10.42 2.82
CA MET A 42 4.95 -11.29 3.45
C MET A 42 5.97 -10.51 4.29
N LYS A 43 5.56 -9.33 4.80
CA LYS A 43 6.37 -8.44 5.65
C LYS A 43 5.50 -7.89 6.77
N ASP A 44 5.51 -8.58 7.90
CA ASP A 44 4.68 -8.34 9.09
C ASP A 44 5.11 -7.11 9.91
N GLN A 45 6.40 -6.81 9.92
CA GLN A 45 6.95 -5.72 10.74
C GLN A 45 6.89 -4.33 10.08
N LEU A 46 6.35 -4.19 8.85
CA LEU A 46 6.41 -2.91 8.13
C LEU A 46 5.74 -1.77 8.91
N ALA A 47 4.54 -2.02 9.47
CA ALA A 47 3.79 -1.00 10.22
C ALA A 47 4.60 -0.47 11.43
N GLU A 48 5.24 -1.36 12.17
CA GLU A 48 6.08 -0.99 13.32
C GLU A 48 7.37 -0.27 12.91
N GLU A 49 8.00 -0.69 11.81
CA GLU A 49 9.18 -0.01 11.25
C GLU A 49 8.84 1.43 10.82
N VAL A 50 7.68 1.63 10.17
CA VAL A 50 7.20 2.96 9.75
C VAL A 50 6.81 3.79 10.96
N ARG A 51 6.12 3.22 11.96
CA ARG A 51 5.78 3.94 13.20
C ARG A 51 7.02 4.54 13.87
N ARG A 52 8.07 3.74 14.02
CA ARG A 52 9.36 4.21 14.60
C ARG A 52 10.02 5.31 13.77
N PHE A 53 9.89 5.24 12.45
CA PHE A 53 10.39 6.28 11.56
C PHE A 53 9.63 7.60 11.78
N LEU A 54 8.29 7.56 11.86
CA LEU A 54 7.45 8.75 12.07
C LEU A 54 7.72 9.39 13.44
N GLU A 55 7.85 8.57 14.50
CA GLU A 55 8.22 9.03 15.84
C GLU A 55 9.57 9.75 15.90
N GLY A 56 10.50 9.41 14.99
CA GLY A 56 11.88 9.92 14.99
C GLY A 56 12.15 11.10 14.05
N GLY A 57 11.25 11.45 13.13
CA GLY A 57 11.57 12.38 12.03
C GLY A 57 10.49 13.37 11.61
N LEU A 58 9.21 13.11 11.90
CA LEU A 58 8.07 13.88 11.37
C LEU A 58 6.99 14.04 12.46
N ASN A 59 7.18 14.96 13.40
CA ASN A 59 6.24 15.16 14.53
C ASN A 59 4.81 15.50 14.07
N ASP A 60 4.63 16.15 12.92
CA ASP A 60 3.29 16.45 12.37
C ASP A 60 2.58 15.18 11.87
N ASP A 61 3.33 14.12 11.50
CA ASP A 61 2.77 12.89 10.95
C ASP A 61 2.17 11.95 12.00
N LEU A 62 2.47 12.15 13.28
CA LEU A 62 1.80 11.40 14.36
C LEU A 62 0.33 11.78 14.52
N THR A 63 -0.09 12.93 13.98
CA THR A 63 -1.50 13.36 13.97
C THR A 63 -2.24 12.89 12.72
N ASN A 64 -1.53 12.41 11.71
CA ASN A 64 -2.12 11.92 10.48
C ASN A 64 -2.78 10.54 10.73
N PRO A 65 -3.97 10.28 10.14
CA PRO A 65 -4.53 8.94 10.15
C PRO A 65 -3.57 7.92 9.50
N VAL A 66 -3.61 6.69 10.00
CA VAL A 66 -2.75 5.59 9.52
C VAL A 66 -3.61 4.40 9.09
N LEU A 67 -3.39 3.88 7.89
CA LEU A 67 -3.94 2.61 7.42
C LEU A 67 -2.80 1.61 7.22
N ASN A 68 -2.79 0.55 8.02
CA ASN A 68 -1.88 -0.57 7.88
C ASN A 68 -2.57 -1.72 7.17
N ILE A 69 -2.02 -2.16 6.04
CA ILE A 69 -2.50 -3.31 5.28
C ILE A 69 -1.41 -4.38 5.26
N TYR A 70 -1.78 -5.60 5.63
CA TYR A 70 -0.86 -6.72 5.71
C TYR A 70 -1.45 -8.02 5.13
N SER A 71 -0.59 -8.86 4.58
CA SER A 71 -0.88 -10.28 4.32
C SER A 71 0.38 -11.13 4.49
N ASP A 72 0.23 -12.32 5.08
CA ASP A 72 1.30 -13.31 5.21
C ASP A 72 1.43 -14.21 3.98
N LYS A 73 0.53 -14.08 2.98
CA LYS A 73 0.47 -14.97 1.81
C LYS A 73 1.23 -14.40 0.61
N PRO A 74 1.88 -15.26 -0.19
CA PRO A 74 2.44 -14.84 -1.47
C PRO A 74 1.33 -14.55 -2.49
N ILE A 75 1.58 -13.61 -3.39
CA ILE A 75 0.75 -13.41 -4.58
C ILE A 75 1.25 -14.37 -5.66
N ILE A 76 0.34 -15.18 -6.20
CA ILE A 76 0.71 -16.30 -7.09
C ILE A 76 0.28 -16.12 -8.54
N SER A 77 -0.51 -15.09 -8.87
CA SER A 77 -0.94 -14.83 -10.25
C SER A 77 -1.31 -13.36 -10.48
N ALA A 78 -1.33 -12.94 -11.75
CA ALA A 78 -1.77 -11.59 -12.13
C ALA A 78 -3.26 -11.34 -11.82
N LYS A 79 -4.12 -12.36 -11.95
CA LYS A 79 -5.52 -12.29 -11.52
C LYS A 79 -5.63 -11.97 -10.03
N GLN A 80 -4.84 -12.67 -9.20
CA GLN A 80 -4.80 -12.41 -7.78
C GLN A 80 -4.20 -11.03 -7.48
N ALA A 81 -3.13 -10.60 -8.18
CA ALA A 81 -2.58 -9.26 -8.03
C ALA A 81 -3.64 -8.17 -8.30
N ASN A 82 -4.42 -8.29 -9.38
CA ASN A 82 -5.53 -7.38 -9.69
C ASN A 82 -6.58 -7.37 -8.58
N MET A 83 -6.98 -8.54 -8.06
CA MET A 83 -7.90 -8.64 -6.93
C MET A 83 -7.35 -7.93 -5.69
N VAL A 84 -6.08 -8.15 -5.35
CA VAL A 84 -5.43 -7.55 -4.18
C VAL A 84 -5.34 -6.03 -4.31
N VAL A 85 -4.97 -5.53 -5.50
CA VAL A 85 -4.96 -4.09 -5.78
C VAL A 85 -6.34 -3.47 -5.60
N ASP A 86 -7.40 -4.12 -6.10
CA ASP A 86 -8.77 -3.63 -5.92
C ASP A 86 -9.18 -3.58 -4.44
N LYS A 87 -8.86 -4.62 -3.67
CA LYS A 87 -9.12 -4.64 -2.21
C LYS A 87 -8.38 -3.53 -1.47
N ILE A 88 -7.07 -3.36 -1.72
CA ILE A 88 -6.24 -2.30 -1.13
C ILE A 88 -6.83 -0.93 -1.47
N LYS A 89 -7.15 -0.71 -2.75
CA LYS A 89 -7.69 0.55 -3.24
C LYS A 89 -9.02 0.89 -2.57
N LYS A 90 -9.91 -0.08 -2.41
CA LYS A 90 -11.20 0.11 -1.72
C LYS A 90 -11.02 0.53 -0.27
N GLU A 91 -10.06 -0.06 0.45
CA GLU A 91 -9.76 0.36 1.83
C GLU A 91 -9.24 1.80 1.91
N ILE A 92 -8.32 2.17 1.01
CA ILE A 92 -7.82 3.56 0.93
C ILE A 92 -8.98 4.52 0.62
N GLN A 93 -9.78 4.22 -0.41
CA GLN A 93 -10.92 5.06 -0.82
C GLN A 93 -11.96 5.24 0.28
N ARG A 94 -12.24 4.19 1.05
CA ARG A 94 -13.16 4.23 2.20
C ARG A 94 -12.72 5.23 3.25
N ILE A 95 -11.42 5.45 3.43
CA ILE A 95 -10.87 6.39 4.42
C ILE A 95 -10.76 7.79 3.81
N THR A 96 -10.20 7.90 2.59
CA THR A 96 -9.98 9.21 1.97
C THR A 96 -11.29 9.95 1.70
N SER A 97 -12.37 9.23 1.38
CA SER A 97 -13.70 9.83 1.18
C SER A 97 -14.33 10.43 2.43
N LYS A 98 -13.90 10.01 3.64
CA LYS A 98 -14.49 10.45 4.91
C LYS A 98 -13.71 11.58 5.57
N ASN A 99 -12.40 11.66 5.35
CA ASN A 99 -11.51 12.47 6.19
C ASN A 99 -10.88 13.67 5.47
N GLY A 100 -11.31 14.00 4.25
CA GLY A 100 -10.75 15.14 3.51
C GLY A 100 -9.26 15.01 3.20
N ILE A 101 -8.76 13.77 3.08
CA ILE A 101 -7.34 13.46 2.84
C ILE A 101 -6.89 14.09 1.52
N LYS A 102 -5.81 14.85 1.57
CA LYS A 102 -5.23 15.55 0.41
C LYS A 102 -4.03 14.81 -0.19
N VAL A 103 -3.30 14.05 0.61
CA VAL A 103 -2.10 13.32 0.18
C VAL A 103 -2.01 11.98 0.90
N ILE A 104 -1.51 10.96 0.20
CA ILE A 104 -1.18 9.66 0.79
C ILE A 104 0.35 9.54 0.91
N ASP A 105 0.84 9.19 2.08
CA ASP A 105 2.23 8.77 2.29
C ASP A 105 2.31 7.24 2.23
N LEU A 106 2.80 6.71 1.11
CA LEU A 106 2.82 5.27 0.84
C LEU A 106 4.16 4.64 1.20
N PHE A 107 4.11 3.68 2.12
CA PHE A 107 5.21 2.79 2.47
C PHE A 107 4.87 1.38 2.01
N TYR A 108 5.68 0.83 1.11
CA TYR A 108 5.41 -0.45 0.46
C TYR A 108 6.56 -1.43 0.71
N ALA A 109 6.24 -2.62 1.22
CA ALA A 109 7.16 -3.75 1.27
C ALA A 109 6.45 -5.01 0.77
N GLY A 110 6.75 -5.37 -0.47
CA GLY A 110 6.15 -6.51 -1.13
C GLY A 110 6.75 -6.75 -2.51
N PRO A 111 6.19 -7.69 -3.27
CA PRO A 111 6.72 -8.04 -4.58
C PRO A 111 6.44 -6.95 -5.63
N SER A 112 7.48 -6.55 -6.37
CA SER A 112 7.45 -5.40 -7.32
C SER A 112 6.28 -5.43 -8.31
N HIS A 113 5.84 -6.62 -8.73
CA HIS A 113 4.70 -6.75 -9.64
C HIS A 113 3.38 -6.19 -9.07
N LEU A 114 3.19 -6.24 -7.75
CA LEU A 114 1.99 -5.71 -7.12
C LEU A 114 2.10 -4.19 -7.03
N ALA A 115 3.28 -3.65 -6.72
CA ALA A 115 3.53 -2.21 -6.76
C ALA A 115 3.23 -1.62 -8.15
N LEU A 116 3.63 -2.33 -9.23
CA LEU A 116 3.36 -1.91 -10.60
C LEU A 116 1.86 -1.91 -10.91
N PHE A 117 1.15 -2.98 -10.53
CA PHE A 117 -0.31 -3.06 -10.73
C PHE A 117 -1.04 -2.00 -9.89
N PHE A 118 -0.58 -1.75 -8.67
CA PHE A 118 -1.14 -0.73 -7.79
C PHE A 118 -0.96 0.67 -8.39
N GLY A 119 0.27 1.01 -8.79
CA GLY A 119 0.57 2.28 -9.46
C GLY A 119 -0.32 2.50 -10.69
N HIS A 120 -0.46 1.48 -11.54
CA HIS A 120 -1.34 1.52 -12.72
C HIS A 120 -2.82 1.81 -12.40
N ARG A 121 -3.30 1.44 -11.20
CA ARG A 121 -4.71 1.61 -10.79
C ARG A 121 -4.93 2.74 -9.78
N SER A 122 -3.88 3.49 -9.43
CA SER A 122 -3.89 4.49 -8.37
C SER A 122 -4.44 5.86 -8.78
N ASN A 123 -4.65 6.13 -10.08
CA ASN A 123 -5.05 7.43 -10.63
C ASN A 123 -6.33 8.07 -10.06
N THR A 124 -7.15 7.31 -9.31
CA THR A 124 -8.38 7.82 -8.68
C THR A 124 -8.22 8.08 -7.18
N LEU A 125 -7.01 7.93 -6.64
CA LEU A 125 -6.67 8.22 -5.26
C LEU A 125 -6.14 9.65 -5.16
N PRO A 126 -6.12 10.27 -3.96
CA PRO A 126 -5.33 11.48 -3.72
C PRO A 126 -3.87 11.28 -4.15
N PRO A 127 -3.14 12.37 -4.47
CA PRO A 127 -1.71 12.31 -4.76
C PRO A 127 -0.94 11.45 -3.76
N ILE A 128 -0.06 10.59 -4.25
CA ILE A 128 0.70 9.65 -3.43
C ILE A 128 2.17 10.07 -3.42
N GLN A 129 2.73 10.28 -2.22
CA GLN A 129 4.17 10.35 -1.98
C GLN A 129 4.65 8.96 -1.59
N CYS A 130 5.52 8.36 -2.41
CA CYS A 130 6.15 7.08 -2.09
C CYS A 130 7.37 7.26 -1.20
N TYR A 131 7.60 6.28 -0.33
CA TYR A 131 8.79 6.21 0.52
C TYR A 131 9.52 4.88 0.30
N GLU A 132 10.85 4.98 0.19
CA GLU A 132 11.73 3.82 0.06
C GLU A 132 12.59 3.67 1.31
N ARG A 133 12.76 2.41 1.75
CA ARG A 133 13.63 2.09 2.89
C ARG A 133 15.09 2.11 2.44
N VAL A 134 15.89 3.01 3.03
CA VAL A 134 17.33 3.12 2.75
C VAL A 134 18.20 2.46 3.81
N SER A 135 17.68 2.31 5.03
CA SER A 135 18.36 1.59 6.12
C SER A 135 17.35 1.09 7.17
N SER A 136 17.81 0.59 8.31
CA SER A 136 16.91 0.16 9.40
C SER A 136 16.07 1.32 9.92
N ASN A 137 14.74 1.19 9.82
CA ASN A 137 13.75 2.20 10.23
C ASN A 137 13.96 3.59 9.62
N THR A 138 14.66 3.69 8.49
CA THR A 138 14.89 4.96 7.80
C THR A 138 14.33 4.88 6.40
N TYR A 139 13.49 5.85 6.09
CA TYR A 139 12.83 5.99 4.81
C TYR A 139 13.14 7.34 4.20
N VAL A 140 13.17 7.40 2.87
CA VAL A 140 13.30 8.66 2.12
C VAL A 140 12.15 8.77 1.13
N ALA A 141 11.66 9.99 0.95
CA ALA A 141 10.70 10.30 -0.09
C ALA A 141 11.31 10.05 -1.47
N THR A 142 10.61 9.34 -2.34
CA THR A 142 11.06 9.03 -3.71
C THR A 142 10.13 9.63 -4.75
N CYS A 143 9.25 8.85 -5.38
CA CYS A 143 8.37 9.33 -6.42
C CYS A 143 7.07 9.95 -5.87
N LYS A 144 6.48 10.82 -6.69
CA LYS A 144 5.11 11.30 -6.53
C LYS A 144 4.28 10.79 -7.71
N ILE A 145 3.12 10.23 -7.42
CA ILE A 145 2.16 9.68 -8.39
C ILE A 145 0.79 10.32 -8.21
#